data_AF-A0A0D3V9G1-F1
#
_entry.id   AF-A0A0D3V9G1-F1
#
_cell.length_a   1.000
_cell.length_b   1.000
_cell.length_c   1.000
_cell.angle_alpha   90.00
_cell.angle_beta   90.00
_cell.angle_gamma   90.00
#
_symmetry.space_group_name_H-M   'P 1'
#
loop_
_entity.id
_entity.type
_entity.pdbx_description
1 polymer ?
#
loop_
_entity_poly.entity_id
_entity_poly.type
_entity_poly.pdbx_seq_one_letter_code
_entity_poly.pdbx_strand_id
1 'polypeptide(L)'
;MLRTLNTLLAMRTSIAANLFIYYIQKLPLIGKHVTDSIYSNLNLKKAVSVIVFLISLLWGFVIRLAYVGLLIYLPVVGLGKELSAEDQLQHFVHIYFLISFVIAGVSSATILEPKREKYVAVKLMRQSPTRYMKATLGYRYVTFMVYLLPAMLLFASLLGASITETIFLVASVTLWRTLMEYMHLKLFDKTGMVLIKNNVIVWIVIGLGYAAAYLPLLFDLVPVTSTLLLSLPVYLVLVVGGIFAAVRLARYSDYRGAVDAATKRDDPLLDLGRMMSEAQKTSVKSKESDYTLNGKHQENIGTKEGYGYLNVLFFSRHRSFINKPVYMRMAIIGAFGAVGMAVVMMLSQREEFLVPNLGVIFPFLVTAMYFLSVGEKMCRAMFYNCDLSLLRYSFYRAASFEHFRIRLIKIMLLNLRIATTLATALTAIMLAASGEWLSKELLMMWVCILSLSVFFSIHHLFMYYIFQPYATELNLKNPLYYVITMLVSFASGISIIVRAPADIFTAIVVTLTLVYLLISLILVRKYGSRTFRVK
;
A
#
# COMPACT_ATOMS: atom_id res chain seq x y z
N MET A 1 28.49 -8.13 -24.90
CA MET A 1 27.44 -7.37 -24.19
C MET A 1 26.07 -7.56 -24.83
N LEU A 2 25.92 -7.36 -26.14
CA LEU A 2 24.66 -7.54 -26.88
C LEU A 2 24.02 -8.93 -26.70
N ARG A 3 24.80 -10.02 -26.78
CA ARG A 3 24.28 -11.38 -26.51
C ARG A 3 23.64 -11.51 -25.12
N THR A 4 24.31 -10.99 -24.08
CA THR A 4 23.79 -11.00 -22.70
C THR A 4 22.53 -10.15 -22.57
N LEU A 5 22.47 -8.99 -23.23
CA LEU A 5 21.27 -8.16 -23.27
C LEU A 5 20.11 -8.89 -23.96
N ASN A 6 20.35 -9.55 -25.09
CA ASN A 6 19.32 -10.33 -25.78
C ASN A 6 18.81 -11.49 -24.92
N THR A 7 19.70 -12.22 -24.23
CA THR A 7 19.28 -13.27 -23.31
C THR A 7 18.47 -12.72 -22.14
N LEU A 8 18.86 -11.57 -21.60
CA LEU A 8 18.15 -10.89 -20.52
C LEU A 8 16.75 -10.46 -20.97
N LEU A 9 16.64 -9.86 -22.16
CA LEU A 9 15.34 -9.46 -22.73
C LEU A 9 14.46 -10.68 -23.01
N ALA A 10 15.00 -11.74 -23.62
CA ALA A 10 14.26 -12.98 -23.88
C ALA A 10 13.77 -13.65 -22.59
N MET A 11 14.58 -13.62 -21.52
CA MET A 11 14.19 -14.12 -20.22
C MET A 11 13.07 -13.27 -19.61
N ARG A 12 13.20 -11.93 -19.64
CA ARG A 12 12.15 -11.01 -19.15
C ARG A 12 10.83 -11.20 -19.88
N THR A 13 10.87 -11.25 -21.21
CA THR A 13 9.66 -11.43 -22.03
C THR A 13 9.03 -12.79 -21.81
N SER A 14 9.83 -13.85 -21.68
CA SER A 14 9.31 -15.20 -21.38
C SER A 14 8.67 -15.27 -19.99
N ILE A 15 9.29 -14.67 -18.96
CA ILE A 15 8.72 -14.60 -17.60
C ILE A 15 7.42 -13.80 -17.63
N ALA A 16 7.41 -12.63 -18.27
CA ALA A 16 6.22 -11.78 -18.37
C ALA A 16 5.10 -12.47 -19.18
N ALA A 17 5.43 -13.16 -20.27
CA ALA A 17 4.47 -13.91 -21.08
C ALA A 17 3.85 -15.08 -20.29
N ASN A 18 4.66 -15.86 -19.57
CA ASN A 18 4.15 -16.93 -18.71
C ASN A 18 3.24 -16.36 -17.61
N LEU A 19 3.63 -15.23 -16.99
CA LEU A 19 2.83 -14.56 -15.97
C LEU A 19 1.52 -14.02 -16.54
N PHE A 20 1.55 -13.47 -17.75
CA PHE A 20 0.38 -12.98 -18.47
C PHE A 20 -0.60 -14.11 -18.79
N ILE A 21 -0.11 -15.23 -19.34
CA ILE A 21 -0.92 -16.43 -19.59
C ILE A 21 -1.55 -16.92 -18.28
N TYR A 22 -0.75 -17.06 -17.22
CA TYR A 22 -1.21 -17.48 -15.90
C TYR A 22 -2.35 -16.60 -15.35
N TYR A 23 -2.22 -15.27 -15.46
CA TYR A 23 -3.28 -14.37 -14.99
C TYR A 23 -4.54 -14.44 -15.86
N ILE A 24 -4.40 -14.59 -17.18
CA ILE A 24 -5.56 -14.79 -18.06
C ILE A 24 -6.29 -16.10 -17.73
N GLN A 25 -5.57 -17.20 -17.50
CA GLN A 25 -6.13 -18.49 -17.09
C GLN A 25 -6.95 -18.38 -15.80
N LYS A 26 -6.61 -17.44 -14.92
CA LYS A 26 -7.32 -17.19 -13.66
C LYS A 26 -8.51 -16.25 -13.80
N LEU A 27 -8.74 -15.64 -14.96
CA LEU A 27 -9.92 -14.79 -15.16
C LEU A 27 -11.18 -15.66 -15.24
N PRO A 28 -12.24 -15.33 -14.47
CA PRO A 28 -13.41 -16.21 -14.32
C PRO A 28 -14.21 -16.43 -15.61
N LEU A 29 -14.14 -15.50 -16.57
CA LEU A 29 -14.85 -15.57 -17.85
C LEU A 29 -13.96 -16.13 -18.98
N ILE A 30 -12.76 -15.58 -19.14
CA ILE A 30 -11.86 -15.89 -20.26
C ILE A 30 -11.02 -17.12 -19.98
N GLY A 31 -10.62 -17.33 -18.71
CA GLY A 31 -9.65 -18.35 -18.32
C GLY A 31 -10.05 -19.78 -18.63
N LYS A 32 -11.36 -20.06 -18.70
CA LYS A 32 -11.90 -21.38 -19.08
C LYS A 32 -11.54 -21.78 -20.52
N HIS A 33 -11.26 -20.83 -21.39
CA HIS A 33 -10.87 -21.07 -22.79
C HIS A 33 -9.35 -21.13 -22.99
N VAL A 34 -8.57 -20.80 -21.96
CA VAL A 34 -7.10 -20.73 -22.02
C VAL A 34 -6.53 -22.00 -21.40
N THR A 35 -6.31 -23.02 -22.22
CA THR A 35 -5.77 -24.31 -21.76
C THR A 35 -4.25 -24.28 -21.62
N ASP A 36 -3.70 -25.22 -20.84
CA ASP A 36 -2.25 -25.33 -20.62
C ASP A 36 -1.45 -25.66 -21.89
N SER A 37 -2.14 -26.04 -22.98
CA SER A 37 -1.54 -26.25 -24.31
C SER A 37 -0.86 -24.99 -24.88
N ILE A 38 -1.21 -23.80 -24.37
CA ILE A 38 -0.54 -22.55 -24.75
C ILE A 38 0.92 -22.53 -24.29
N TYR A 39 1.27 -23.18 -23.19
CA TYR A 39 2.66 -23.26 -22.74
C TYR A 39 3.53 -24.14 -23.64
N SER A 40 2.94 -25.17 -24.26
CA SER A 40 3.64 -26.10 -25.16
C SER A 40 3.68 -25.60 -26.61
N ASN A 41 2.72 -24.78 -27.04
CA ASN A 41 2.70 -24.21 -28.39
C ASN A 41 3.70 -23.04 -28.54
N LEU A 42 4.88 -23.35 -29.07
CA LEU A 42 5.97 -22.39 -29.23
C LEU A 42 5.61 -21.19 -30.13
N ASN A 43 4.83 -21.40 -31.19
CA ASN A 43 4.44 -20.33 -32.11
C ASN A 43 3.50 -19.34 -31.43
N LEU A 44 2.49 -19.86 -30.73
CA LEU A 44 1.54 -19.04 -29.99
C LEU A 44 2.24 -18.31 -28.84
N LYS A 45 3.15 -18.99 -28.12
CA LYS A 45 3.98 -18.37 -27.09
C LYS A 45 4.87 -17.25 -27.63
N LYS A 46 5.41 -17.40 -28.84
CA LYS A 46 6.19 -16.34 -29.50
C LYS A 46 5.32 -15.12 -29.81
N ALA A 47 4.11 -15.31 -30.35
CA ALA A 47 3.16 -14.22 -30.60
C ALA A 47 2.78 -13.49 -29.29
N VAL A 48 2.43 -14.24 -28.24
CA VAL A 48 2.13 -13.68 -26.91
C VAL A 48 3.33 -12.92 -26.35
N SER A 49 4.55 -13.44 -26.52
CA SER A 49 5.77 -12.77 -26.05
C SER A 49 6.02 -11.43 -26.74
N VAL A 50 5.70 -11.31 -28.04
CA VAL A 50 5.78 -10.03 -28.77
C VAL A 50 4.75 -9.04 -28.23
N ILE A 51 3.49 -9.47 -28.05
CA ILE A 51 2.44 -8.63 -27.47
C ILE A 51 2.83 -8.13 -26.08
N VAL A 52 3.27 -9.04 -25.20
CA VAL A 52 3.69 -8.70 -23.84
C VAL A 52 4.91 -7.79 -23.82
N PHE A 53 5.85 -7.96 -24.75
CA PHE A 53 6.98 -7.05 -24.91
C PHE A 53 6.51 -5.63 -25.29
N LEU A 54 5.60 -5.49 -26.25
CA LEU A 54 5.02 -4.19 -26.65
C LEU A 54 4.25 -3.54 -25.49
N ILE A 55 3.42 -4.30 -24.78
CA ILE A 55 2.71 -3.83 -23.58
C ILE A 55 3.71 -3.35 -22.53
N SER A 56 4.77 -4.13 -22.26
CA SER A 56 5.80 -3.76 -21.28
C SER A 56 6.54 -2.47 -21.67
N LEU A 57 6.76 -2.25 -22.98
CA LEU A 57 7.36 -1.03 -23.50
C LEU A 57 6.44 0.18 -23.28
N LEU A 58 5.16 0.08 -23.67
CA LEU A 58 4.16 1.13 -23.48
C LEU A 58 3.96 1.46 -22.00
N TRP A 59 3.93 0.43 -21.15
CA TRP A 59 3.79 0.59 -19.71
C TRP A 59 4.93 1.41 -19.10
N GLY A 60 6.13 1.32 -19.66
CA GLY A 60 7.27 2.17 -19.29
C GLY A 60 6.99 3.66 -19.44
N PHE A 61 6.33 4.07 -20.53
CA PHE A 61 5.91 5.46 -20.76
C PHE A 61 4.75 5.85 -19.84
N VAL A 62 3.74 5.00 -19.69
CA VAL A 62 2.56 5.26 -18.83
C VAL A 62 2.99 5.54 -17.39
N ILE A 63 3.91 4.73 -16.83
CA ILE A 63 4.41 4.96 -15.46
C ILE A 63 5.11 6.31 -15.35
N ARG A 64 5.87 6.75 -16.37
CA ARG A 64 6.58 8.03 -16.33
C ARG A 64 5.65 9.21 -16.50
N LEU A 65 4.63 9.08 -17.35
CA LEU A 65 3.54 10.05 -17.46
C LEU A 65 2.78 10.18 -16.14
N ALA A 66 2.42 9.07 -15.51
CA ALA A 66 1.76 9.09 -14.20
C ALA A 66 2.68 9.68 -13.11
N TYR A 67 3.98 9.36 -13.12
CA TYR A 67 4.94 9.90 -12.17
C TYR A 67 5.04 11.43 -12.27
N VAL A 68 5.31 11.97 -13.46
CA VAL A 68 5.44 13.43 -13.64
C VAL A 68 4.09 14.11 -13.50
N GLY A 69 3.04 13.56 -14.11
CA GLY A 69 1.71 14.12 -14.13
C GLY A 69 1.03 14.17 -12.76
N LEU A 70 0.98 13.04 -12.05
CA LEU A 70 0.23 12.95 -10.79
C LEU A 70 1.03 13.42 -9.58
N LEU A 71 2.35 13.17 -9.51
CA LEU A 71 3.13 13.52 -8.32
C LEU A 71 3.78 14.90 -8.39
N ILE A 72 3.95 15.47 -9.58
CA ILE A 72 4.68 16.74 -9.76
C ILE A 72 3.75 17.80 -10.34
N TYR A 73 3.23 17.59 -11.55
CA TYR A 73 2.44 18.59 -12.26
C TYR A 73 1.10 18.89 -11.58
N LEU A 74 0.31 17.86 -11.23
CA LEU A 74 -1.03 18.05 -10.66
C LEU A 74 -1.00 18.79 -9.31
N PRO A 75 -0.11 18.49 -8.35
CA PRO A 75 0.00 19.28 -7.12
C PRO A 75 0.33 20.76 -7.39
N VAL A 76 1.28 21.03 -8.28
CA VAL A 76 1.70 22.40 -8.63
C VAL A 76 0.54 23.21 -9.21
N VAL A 77 -0.16 22.67 -10.21
CA VAL A 77 -1.29 23.38 -10.85
C VAL A 77 -2.54 23.38 -9.96
N GLY A 78 -2.72 22.35 -9.14
CA GLY A 78 -3.89 22.18 -8.28
C GLY A 78 -3.87 23.10 -7.06
N LEU A 79 -2.73 23.22 -6.38
CA LEU A 79 -2.54 24.03 -5.18
C LEU A 79 -1.98 25.42 -5.51
N GLY A 80 -1.11 25.54 -6.51
CA GLY A 80 -0.48 26.80 -6.91
C GLY A 80 -1.26 27.58 -7.96
N LYS A 81 -2.60 27.54 -7.96
CA LYS A 81 -3.44 28.20 -8.99
C LYS A 81 -3.24 29.70 -9.09
N GLU A 82 -2.86 30.32 -7.98
CA GLU A 82 -2.67 31.77 -7.85
C GLU A 82 -1.23 32.18 -8.19
N LEU A 83 -0.32 31.22 -8.34
CA LEU A 83 1.07 31.45 -8.70
C LEU A 83 1.21 31.78 -10.19
N SER A 84 2.19 32.61 -10.51
CA SER A 84 2.59 32.86 -11.91
C SER A 84 3.06 31.56 -12.58
N ALA A 85 3.00 31.49 -13.91
CA ALA A 85 3.50 30.31 -14.64
C ALA A 85 4.99 30.05 -14.37
N GLU A 86 5.77 31.12 -14.17
CA GLU A 86 7.18 31.02 -13.80
C GLU A 86 7.35 30.39 -12.42
N ASP A 87 6.63 30.86 -11.41
CA ASP A 87 6.67 30.30 -10.06
C ASP A 87 6.19 28.84 -10.01
N GLN A 88 5.15 28.50 -10.78
CA GLN A 88 4.71 27.11 -10.94
C GLN A 88 5.83 26.23 -11.51
N LEU A 89 6.56 26.72 -12.52
CA LEU A 89 7.71 26.00 -13.06
C LEU A 89 8.82 25.83 -12.01
N GLN A 90 9.09 26.84 -11.18
CA GLN A 90 10.08 26.72 -10.10
C GLN A 90 9.68 25.64 -9.08
N HIS A 91 8.41 25.60 -8.68
CA HIS A 91 7.88 24.55 -7.80
C HIS A 91 7.93 23.16 -8.46
N PHE A 92 7.61 23.06 -9.75
CA PHE A 92 7.71 21.83 -10.52
C PHE A 92 9.15 21.27 -10.50
N VAL A 93 10.14 22.12 -10.78
CA VAL A 93 11.56 21.73 -10.76
C VAL A 93 12.02 21.37 -9.34
N HIS A 94 11.56 22.09 -8.32
CA HIS A 94 11.88 21.81 -6.92
C HIS A 94 11.36 20.45 -6.45
N ILE A 95 10.07 20.16 -6.69
CA ILE A 95 9.45 18.87 -6.38
C ILE A 95 10.15 17.75 -7.16
N TYR A 96 10.39 17.97 -8.45
CA TYR A 96 11.12 17.03 -9.30
C TYR A 96 12.53 16.76 -8.76
N PHE A 97 13.25 17.78 -8.30
CA PHE A 97 14.57 17.66 -7.72
C PHE A 97 14.54 16.81 -6.45
N LEU A 98 13.71 17.14 -5.47
CA LEU A 98 13.68 16.41 -4.20
C LEU A 98 13.25 14.95 -4.38
N ILE A 99 12.22 14.68 -5.17
CA ILE A 99 11.77 13.30 -5.40
C ILE A 99 12.79 12.53 -6.25
N SER A 100 13.32 13.13 -7.32
CA SER A 100 14.11 12.39 -8.32
C SER A 100 15.60 12.32 -8.00
N PHE A 101 16.17 13.32 -7.32
CA PHE A 101 17.58 13.37 -6.95
C PHE A 101 17.80 12.88 -5.52
N VAL A 102 17.06 13.41 -4.55
CA VAL A 102 17.28 13.10 -3.13
C VAL A 102 16.64 11.77 -2.76
N ILE A 103 15.31 11.67 -2.85
CA ILE A 103 14.57 10.48 -2.42
C ILE A 103 15.01 9.26 -3.24
N ALA A 104 14.94 9.35 -4.56
CA ALA A 104 15.33 8.25 -5.44
C ALA A 104 16.84 7.95 -5.40
N GLY A 105 17.70 8.93 -5.07
CA GLY A 105 19.14 8.69 -4.92
C GLY A 105 19.49 7.78 -3.74
N VAL A 106 18.73 7.85 -2.65
CA VAL A 106 18.93 7.00 -1.46
C VAL A 106 18.12 5.71 -1.54
N SER A 107 16.87 5.78 -2.01
CA SER A 107 15.93 4.65 -1.96
C SER A 107 16.11 3.63 -3.10
N SER A 108 16.84 3.95 -4.17
CA SER A 108 16.94 3.11 -5.37
C SER A 108 18.39 2.86 -5.78
N ALA A 109 18.80 1.59 -5.77
CA ALA A 109 20.09 1.14 -6.32
C ALA A 109 19.92 -0.24 -6.99
N THR A 110 19.79 -0.25 -8.31
CA THR A 110 19.61 -1.44 -9.16
C THR A 110 20.71 -2.47 -8.92
N ILE A 111 21.94 -2.04 -8.61
CA ILE A 111 23.07 -2.93 -8.35
C ILE A 111 22.82 -3.83 -7.13
N LEU A 112 22.34 -3.25 -6.04
CA LEU A 112 22.17 -3.95 -4.76
C LEU A 112 20.72 -4.39 -4.51
N GLU A 113 19.79 -4.03 -5.40
CA GLU A 113 18.37 -4.38 -5.29
C GLU A 113 18.15 -5.89 -5.40
N PRO A 114 17.45 -6.52 -4.44
CA PRO A 114 17.08 -7.92 -4.53
C PRO A 114 15.99 -8.10 -5.60
N LYS A 115 16.37 -8.74 -6.71
CA LYS A 115 15.47 -9.04 -7.84
C LYS A 115 15.50 -10.52 -8.16
N ARG A 116 14.32 -11.14 -8.26
CA ARG A 116 14.18 -12.55 -8.68
C ARG A 116 14.84 -12.80 -10.03
N GLU A 117 14.73 -11.86 -10.96
CA GLU A 117 15.41 -11.93 -12.26
C GLU A 117 16.94 -12.03 -12.12
N LYS A 118 17.53 -11.23 -11.22
CA LYS A 118 18.96 -11.24 -10.92
C LYS A 118 19.39 -12.59 -10.34
N TYR A 119 18.59 -13.14 -9.42
CA TYR A 119 18.79 -14.49 -8.88
C TYR A 119 18.75 -15.57 -9.97
N VAL A 120 17.71 -15.57 -10.82
CA VAL A 120 17.57 -16.56 -11.90
C VAL A 120 18.72 -16.46 -12.89
N ALA A 121 19.06 -15.27 -13.38
CA ALA A 121 20.10 -15.09 -14.39
C ALA A 121 21.49 -15.48 -13.88
N VAL A 122 21.86 -15.04 -12.67
CA VAL A 122 23.22 -15.22 -12.16
C VAL A 122 23.38 -16.52 -11.38
N LYS A 123 22.45 -16.86 -10.48
CA LYS A 123 22.56 -18.07 -9.64
C LYS A 123 22.12 -19.34 -10.36
N LEU A 124 20.99 -19.31 -11.07
CA LEU A 124 20.43 -20.51 -11.71
C LEU A 124 21.01 -20.72 -13.11
N MET A 125 20.99 -19.70 -13.97
CA MET A 125 21.50 -19.77 -15.34
C MET A 125 23.01 -19.57 -15.44
N ARG A 126 23.70 -19.35 -14.31
CA ARG A 126 25.16 -19.19 -14.21
C ARG A 126 25.72 -18.12 -15.15
N GLN A 127 24.96 -17.07 -15.47
CA GLN A 127 25.49 -15.95 -16.23
C GLN A 127 26.55 -15.22 -15.40
N SER A 128 27.63 -14.78 -16.06
CA SER A 128 28.67 -14.02 -15.39
C SER A 128 28.08 -12.73 -14.77
N PRO A 129 28.26 -12.48 -13.45
CA PRO A 129 27.71 -11.32 -12.75
C PRO A 129 28.08 -9.99 -13.42
N THR A 130 29.35 -9.87 -13.84
CA THR A 130 29.89 -8.67 -14.50
C THR A 130 29.16 -8.34 -15.80
N ARG A 131 28.96 -9.31 -16.70
CA ARG A 131 28.28 -9.06 -17.99
C ARG A 131 26.80 -8.76 -17.76
N TYR A 132 26.17 -9.48 -16.83
CA TYR A 132 24.77 -9.26 -16.46
C TYR A 132 24.55 -7.84 -15.92
N MET A 133 25.38 -7.41 -14.97
CA MET A 133 25.23 -6.09 -14.34
C MET A 133 25.48 -4.94 -15.31
N LYS A 134 26.53 -5.03 -16.14
CA LYS A 134 26.79 -4.01 -17.18
C LYS A 134 25.62 -3.91 -18.18
N ALA A 135 25.09 -5.03 -18.64
CA ALA A 135 23.94 -5.04 -19.55
C ALA A 135 22.67 -4.49 -18.87
N THR A 136 22.43 -4.86 -17.61
CA THR A 136 21.27 -4.44 -16.82
C THR A 136 21.29 -2.93 -16.54
N LEU A 137 22.43 -2.39 -16.13
CA LEU A 137 22.60 -0.95 -15.86
C LEU A 137 22.44 -0.12 -17.13
N GLY A 138 23.12 -0.52 -18.21
CA GLY A 138 22.97 0.15 -19.50
C GLY A 138 21.52 0.17 -19.98
N TYR A 139 20.85 -0.99 -19.97
CA TYR A 139 19.44 -1.08 -20.33
C TYR A 139 18.55 -0.22 -19.42
N ARG A 140 18.77 -0.24 -18.10
CA ARG A 140 17.97 0.50 -17.12
C ARG A 140 18.04 2.01 -17.33
N TYR A 141 19.22 2.58 -17.54
CA TYR A 141 19.37 4.03 -17.65
C TYR A 141 19.05 4.58 -19.03
N VAL A 142 19.30 3.81 -20.09
CA VAL A 142 18.83 4.16 -21.44
C VAL A 142 17.30 4.17 -21.47
N THR A 143 16.65 3.11 -21.00
CA THR A 143 15.17 3.07 -20.97
C THR A 143 14.58 4.10 -20.00
N PHE A 144 15.24 4.37 -18.87
CA PHE A 144 14.82 5.43 -17.95
C PHE A 144 14.77 6.80 -18.66
N MET A 145 15.84 7.17 -19.36
CA MET A 145 15.93 8.43 -20.11
C MET A 145 14.87 8.50 -21.21
N VAL A 146 14.75 7.44 -22.02
CA VAL A 146 13.80 7.37 -23.14
C VAL A 146 12.34 7.46 -22.66
N TYR A 147 11.99 6.80 -21.56
CA TYR A 147 10.61 6.83 -21.05
C TYR A 147 10.29 8.13 -20.31
N LEU A 148 11.27 8.76 -19.66
CA LEU A 148 11.05 10.00 -18.91
C LEU A 148 10.93 11.22 -19.83
N LEU A 149 11.67 11.25 -20.94
CA LEU A 149 11.76 12.41 -21.83
C LEU A 149 10.39 12.89 -22.35
N PRO A 150 9.50 12.04 -22.92
CA PRO A 150 8.19 12.51 -23.40
C PRO A 150 7.30 13.06 -22.29
N ALA A 151 7.35 12.46 -21.10
CA ALA A 151 6.55 12.91 -19.97
C ALA A 151 7.02 14.30 -19.48
N MET A 152 8.34 14.50 -19.39
CA MET A 152 8.91 15.80 -19.03
C MET A 152 8.64 16.85 -20.11
N LEU A 153 8.79 16.51 -21.40
CA LEU A 153 8.47 17.41 -22.51
C LEU A 153 7.01 17.85 -22.48
N LEU A 154 6.09 16.93 -22.19
CA LEU A 154 4.66 17.26 -22.08
C LEU A 154 4.40 18.19 -20.89
N PHE A 155 4.75 17.80 -19.67
CA PHE A 155 4.33 18.54 -18.47
C PHE A 155 5.15 19.80 -18.17
N ALA A 156 6.45 19.82 -18.49
CA ALA A 156 7.27 21.00 -18.27
C ALA A 156 6.94 22.12 -19.29
N SER A 157 6.64 21.76 -20.55
CA SER A 157 6.24 22.75 -21.56
C SER A 157 4.87 23.39 -21.27
N LEU A 158 3.94 22.65 -20.65
CA LEU A 158 2.67 23.22 -20.16
C LEU A 158 2.87 24.31 -19.09
N LEU A 159 4.02 24.31 -18.41
CA LEU A 159 4.41 25.32 -17.42
C LEU A 159 5.40 26.36 -17.99
N GLY A 160 5.59 26.39 -19.32
CA GLY A 160 6.45 27.37 -19.99
C GLY A 160 7.94 27.01 -20.08
N ALA A 161 8.35 25.79 -19.69
CA ALA A 161 9.74 25.38 -19.83
C ALA A 161 10.16 25.21 -21.30
N SER A 162 11.37 25.63 -21.64
CA SER A 162 11.95 25.40 -22.95
C SER A 162 12.29 23.92 -23.17
N ILE A 163 12.36 23.52 -24.44
CA ILE A 163 12.75 22.15 -24.83
C ILE A 163 14.17 21.84 -24.34
N THR A 164 15.07 22.82 -24.38
CA THR A 164 16.46 22.69 -23.93
C THR A 164 16.55 22.47 -22.43
N GLU A 165 15.87 23.27 -21.61
CA GLU A 165 15.80 23.07 -20.15
C GLU A 165 15.25 21.69 -19.79
N THR A 166 14.23 21.24 -20.51
CA THR A 166 13.63 19.92 -20.29
C THR A 166 14.62 18.79 -20.59
N ILE A 167 15.32 18.86 -21.72
CA ILE A 167 16.36 17.89 -22.06
C ILE A 167 17.47 17.91 -21.00
N PHE A 168 17.88 19.08 -20.52
CA PHE A 168 18.86 19.21 -19.45
C PHE A 168 18.39 18.56 -18.15
N LEU A 169 17.15 18.79 -17.71
CA LEU A 169 16.61 18.17 -16.49
C LEU A 169 16.58 16.63 -16.58
N VAL A 170 16.24 16.08 -17.75
CA VAL A 170 16.20 14.62 -17.99
C VAL A 170 17.61 14.02 -18.04
N ALA A 171 18.55 14.70 -18.69
CA ALA A 171 19.94 14.29 -18.75
C ALA A 171 20.58 14.32 -17.35
N SER A 172 20.39 15.42 -16.61
CA SER A 172 20.89 15.65 -15.26
C SER A 172 20.47 14.54 -14.30
N VAL A 173 19.17 14.20 -14.26
CA VAL A 173 18.69 13.13 -13.36
C VAL A 173 19.24 11.75 -13.75
N THR A 174 19.45 11.50 -15.06
CA THR A 174 19.92 10.20 -15.54
C THR A 174 21.38 9.99 -15.16
N LEU A 175 22.19 11.04 -15.31
CA LEU A 175 23.59 11.07 -14.90
C LEU A 175 23.74 11.02 -13.38
N TRP A 176 22.92 11.79 -12.66
CA TRP A 176 22.85 11.73 -11.20
C TRP A 176 22.52 10.32 -10.69
N ARG A 177 21.52 9.65 -11.27
CA ARG A 177 21.19 8.28 -10.85
C ARG A 177 22.30 7.28 -11.15
N THR A 178 23.03 7.47 -12.26
CA THR A 178 24.21 6.66 -12.56
C THR A 178 25.31 6.87 -11.52
N LEU A 179 25.51 8.12 -11.09
CA LEU A 179 26.41 8.47 -9.98
C LEU A 179 25.97 7.83 -8.67
N MET A 180 24.68 7.86 -8.34
CA MET A 180 24.16 7.23 -7.13
C MET A 180 24.38 5.71 -7.12
N GLU A 181 24.21 4.99 -8.24
CA GLU A 181 24.55 3.56 -8.30
C GLU A 181 26.02 3.31 -7.94
N TYR A 182 26.92 4.14 -8.46
CA TYR A 182 28.33 4.06 -8.12
C TYR A 182 28.59 4.35 -6.64
N MET A 183 27.92 5.35 -6.06
CA MET A 183 28.05 5.70 -4.65
C MET A 183 27.51 4.61 -3.71
N HIS A 184 26.36 4.01 -4.03
CA HIS A 184 25.81 2.86 -3.31
C HIS A 184 26.76 1.67 -3.36
N LEU A 185 27.32 1.39 -4.53
CA LEU A 185 28.31 0.33 -4.69
C LEU A 185 29.57 0.60 -3.87
N LYS A 186 30.12 1.82 -3.91
CA LYS A 186 31.30 2.19 -3.12
C LYS A 186 31.05 2.14 -1.61
N LEU A 187 29.84 2.51 -1.17
CA LEU A 187 29.42 2.38 0.23
C LEU A 187 29.39 0.90 0.64
N PHE A 188 28.83 0.05 -0.20
CA PHE A 188 28.81 -1.40 0.01
C PHE A 188 30.23 -1.98 0.07
N ASP A 189 31.13 -1.60 -0.82
CA ASP A 189 32.51 -2.09 -0.82
C ASP A 189 33.25 -1.73 0.48
N LYS A 190 33.00 -0.53 1.01
CA LYS A 190 33.66 -0.03 2.23
C LYS A 190 33.08 -0.60 3.53
N THR A 191 31.77 -0.85 3.58
CA THR A 191 31.05 -1.11 4.84
C THR A 191 30.31 -2.45 4.86
N GLY A 192 30.16 -3.11 3.71
CA GLY A 192 29.26 -4.23 3.50
C GLY A 192 27.76 -3.86 3.57
N MET A 193 27.44 -2.58 3.80
CA MET A 193 26.07 -2.12 4.00
C MET A 193 25.31 -2.00 2.68
N VAL A 194 24.12 -2.59 2.62
CA VAL A 194 23.17 -2.38 1.53
C VAL A 194 22.16 -1.31 1.98
N LEU A 195 22.44 -0.04 1.66
CA LEU A 195 21.67 1.11 2.16
C LEU A 195 20.17 1.01 1.88
N ILE A 196 19.79 0.56 0.68
CA ILE A 196 18.39 0.37 0.28
C ILE A 196 17.62 -0.65 1.14
N LYS A 197 18.31 -1.50 1.90
CA LYS A 197 17.69 -2.44 2.86
C LYS A 197 17.54 -1.85 4.26
N ASN A 198 18.16 -0.71 4.54
CA ASN A 198 17.97 0.00 5.80
C ASN A 198 16.67 0.80 5.75
N ASN A 199 15.57 0.12 6.09
CA ASN A 199 14.23 0.69 6.07
C ASN A 199 14.14 1.99 6.88
N VAL A 200 14.83 2.12 8.02
CA VAL A 200 14.76 3.33 8.85
C VAL A 200 15.30 4.54 8.09
N ILE A 201 16.51 4.45 7.54
CA ILE A 201 17.11 5.55 6.78
C ILE A 201 16.29 5.85 5.53
N VAL A 202 15.90 4.82 4.77
CA VAL A 202 15.12 4.99 3.54
C VAL A 202 13.78 5.66 3.81
N TRP A 203 13.03 5.23 4.83
CA TRP A 203 11.73 5.83 5.17
C TRP A 203 11.85 7.23 5.76
N ILE A 204 12.90 7.53 6.53
CA ILE A 204 13.19 8.90 7.00
C ILE A 204 13.46 9.81 5.80
N VAL A 205 14.29 9.40 4.85
CA VAL A 205 14.60 10.20 3.65
C VAL A 205 13.36 10.36 2.77
N ILE A 206 12.53 9.32 2.61
CA ILE A 206 11.26 9.42 1.91
C ILE A 206 10.34 10.44 2.60
N GLY A 207 10.13 10.30 3.91
CA GLY A 207 9.22 11.17 4.67
C GLY A 207 9.67 12.63 4.68
N LEU A 208 10.94 12.89 5.04
CA LEU A 208 11.52 14.24 5.03
C LEU A 208 11.63 14.80 3.62
N GLY A 209 11.97 13.98 2.63
CA GLY A 209 12.08 14.42 1.24
C GLY A 209 10.74 14.83 0.64
N TYR A 210 9.66 14.09 0.92
CA TYR A 210 8.32 14.47 0.49
C TYR A 210 7.79 15.70 1.24
N ALA A 211 8.07 15.81 2.55
CA ALA A 211 7.75 17.02 3.28
C ALA A 211 8.46 18.22 2.67
N ALA A 212 9.78 18.16 2.50
CA ALA A 212 10.55 19.22 1.87
C ALA A 212 10.10 19.55 0.43
N ALA A 213 9.62 18.56 -0.33
CA ALA A 213 9.14 18.75 -1.70
C ALA A 213 7.89 19.62 -1.77
N TYR A 214 6.94 19.40 -0.87
CA TYR A 214 5.63 20.06 -0.92
C TYR A 214 5.49 21.23 0.06
N LEU A 215 6.36 21.35 1.07
CA LEU A 215 6.32 22.46 2.04
C LEU A 215 6.35 23.84 1.36
N PRO A 216 7.26 24.14 0.41
CA PRO A 216 7.28 25.46 -0.24
C PRO A 216 5.97 25.80 -0.94
N LEU A 217 5.35 24.81 -1.59
CA LEU A 217 4.07 24.94 -2.27
C LEU A 217 2.89 25.21 -1.32
N LEU A 218 3.00 24.79 -0.05
CA LEU A 218 1.96 25.03 0.97
C LEU A 218 2.12 26.37 1.71
N PHE A 219 3.32 26.97 1.62
CA PHE A 219 3.66 28.22 2.30
C PHE A 219 3.91 29.37 1.31
N ASP A 220 3.59 29.18 0.03
CA ASP A 220 3.81 30.13 -1.07
C ASP A 220 5.27 30.65 -1.13
N LEU A 221 6.21 29.80 -0.72
CA LEU A 221 7.64 30.09 -0.75
C LEU A 221 8.20 29.72 -2.12
N VAL A 222 8.60 30.71 -2.92
CA VAL A 222 9.20 30.48 -4.23
C VAL A 222 10.58 29.83 -4.09
N PRO A 223 10.77 28.56 -4.52
CA PRO A 223 12.01 27.84 -4.29
C PRO A 223 13.07 28.19 -5.35
N VAL A 224 14.25 28.63 -4.92
CA VAL A 224 15.40 29.00 -5.77
C VAL A 224 16.06 27.77 -6.48
N THR A 225 15.46 26.59 -6.38
CA THR A 225 16.05 25.32 -6.84
C THR A 225 16.19 25.24 -8.37
N SER A 226 15.27 25.86 -9.12
CA SER A 226 15.34 25.92 -10.58
C SER A 226 16.61 26.64 -11.05
N THR A 227 16.90 27.81 -10.48
CA THR A 227 18.08 28.62 -10.82
C THR A 227 19.38 27.87 -10.51
N LEU A 228 19.44 27.15 -9.38
CA LEU A 228 20.59 26.34 -9.00
C LEU A 228 20.78 25.17 -9.96
N LEU A 229 19.72 24.38 -10.21
CA LEU A 229 19.80 23.14 -10.98
C LEU A 229 20.06 23.38 -12.47
N LEU A 230 19.54 24.47 -13.01
CA LEU A 230 19.74 24.88 -14.41
C LEU A 230 21.00 25.73 -14.61
N SER A 231 21.71 26.09 -13.53
CA SER A 231 22.98 26.81 -13.65
C SER A 231 24.05 25.96 -14.35
N LEU A 232 24.83 26.61 -15.22
CA LEU A 232 25.90 25.94 -15.97
C LEU A 232 26.92 25.20 -15.06
N PRO A 233 27.39 25.76 -13.92
CA PRO A 233 28.34 25.06 -13.06
C PRO A 233 27.78 23.75 -12.47
N VAL A 234 26.54 23.78 -11.98
CA VAL A 234 25.89 22.59 -11.39
C VAL A 234 25.66 21.52 -12.46
N TYR A 235 25.19 21.93 -13.64
CA TYR A 235 25.01 21.02 -14.77
C TYR A 235 26.33 20.33 -15.16
N LEU A 236 27.44 21.08 -15.28
CA LEU A 236 28.75 20.52 -15.58
C LEU A 236 29.21 19.51 -14.52
N VAL A 237 29.00 19.80 -13.23
CA VAL A 237 29.33 18.86 -12.14
C VAL A 237 28.52 17.57 -12.28
N LEU A 238 27.22 17.64 -12.58
CA LEU A 238 26.37 16.47 -12.79
C LEU A 238 26.81 15.64 -14.01
N VAL A 239 27.17 16.32 -15.10
CA VAL A 239 27.65 15.65 -16.32
C VAL A 239 28.97 14.93 -16.08
N VAL A 240 29.96 15.64 -15.54
CA VAL A 240 31.28 15.08 -15.23
C VAL A 240 31.15 13.95 -14.22
N GLY A 241 30.37 14.14 -13.15
CA GLY A 241 30.12 13.14 -12.13
C GLY A 241 29.44 11.88 -12.68
N GLY A 242 28.43 12.05 -13.54
CA GLY A 242 27.73 10.93 -14.18
C GLY A 242 28.60 10.15 -15.16
N ILE A 243 29.38 10.85 -16.00
CA ILE A 243 30.34 10.22 -16.93
C ILE A 243 31.42 9.48 -16.13
N PHE A 244 31.98 10.12 -15.10
CA PHE A 244 32.94 9.48 -14.20
C PHE A 244 32.37 8.19 -13.59
N ALA A 245 31.15 8.24 -13.06
CA ALA A 245 30.48 7.08 -12.50
C ALA A 245 30.25 5.99 -13.55
N ALA A 246 29.80 6.35 -14.76
CA ALA A 246 29.59 5.39 -15.85
C ALA A 246 30.90 4.67 -16.22
N VAL A 247 32.01 5.40 -16.33
CA VAL A 247 33.34 4.82 -16.61
C VAL A 247 33.79 3.91 -15.46
N ARG A 248 33.59 4.33 -14.20
CA ARG A 248 33.96 3.53 -13.02
C ARG A 248 33.12 2.25 -12.92
N LEU A 249 31.82 2.33 -13.16
CA LEU A 249 30.93 1.17 -13.23
C LEU A 249 31.32 0.23 -14.39
N ALA A 250 31.69 0.77 -15.54
CA ALA A 250 32.16 -0.04 -16.67
C ALA A 250 33.47 -0.79 -16.36
N ARG A 251 34.35 -0.23 -15.52
CA ARG A 251 35.63 -0.84 -15.10
C ARG A 251 35.54 -1.64 -13.79
N TYR A 252 34.40 -1.63 -13.12
CA TYR A 252 34.23 -2.32 -11.85
C TYR A 252 34.34 -3.85 -12.01
N SER A 253 35.14 -4.47 -11.13
CA SER A 253 35.52 -5.89 -11.21
C SER A 253 34.64 -6.78 -10.33
N ASP A 254 34.35 -6.38 -9.09
CA ASP A 254 33.64 -7.23 -8.11
C ASP A 254 32.11 -7.10 -8.16
N TYR A 255 31.54 -7.28 -9.35
CA TYR A 255 30.08 -7.40 -9.48
C TYR A 255 29.54 -8.68 -8.83
N ARG A 256 30.41 -9.66 -8.53
CA ARG A 256 30.01 -10.90 -7.90
C ARG A 256 29.59 -10.67 -6.45
N GLY A 257 30.40 -9.97 -5.65
CA GLY A 257 30.05 -9.63 -4.27
C GLY A 257 28.74 -8.86 -4.17
N ALA A 258 28.54 -7.85 -5.02
CA ALA A 258 27.31 -7.06 -5.06
C ALA A 258 26.07 -7.91 -5.41
N VAL A 259 26.17 -8.80 -6.42
CA VAL A 259 25.06 -9.69 -6.77
C VAL A 259 24.79 -10.70 -5.66
N ASP A 260 25.82 -11.26 -5.04
CA ASP A 260 25.68 -12.24 -3.97
C ASP A 260 24.99 -11.62 -2.74
N ALA A 261 25.30 -10.37 -2.39
CA ALA A 261 24.61 -9.63 -1.33
C ALA A 261 23.13 -9.32 -1.67
N ALA A 262 22.83 -9.06 -2.95
CA ALA A 262 21.48 -8.81 -3.44
C ALA A 262 20.65 -10.09 -3.65
N THR A 263 21.28 -11.28 -3.71
CA THR A 263 20.61 -12.54 -4.08
C THR A 263 20.70 -13.63 -3.00
N LYS A 264 20.84 -13.23 -1.73
CA LYS A 264 20.79 -14.16 -0.60
C LYS A 264 19.49 -14.96 -0.62
N ARG A 265 19.58 -16.29 -0.54
CA ARG A 265 18.44 -17.22 -0.72
C ARG A 265 17.30 -16.97 0.27
N ASP A 266 17.64 -16.54 1.49
CA ASP A 266 16.67 -16.26 2.56
C ASP A 266 16.12 -14.83 2.50
N ASP A 267 16.43 -14.06 1.46
CA ASP A 267 15.87 -12.72 1.27
C ASP A 267 14.37 -12.84 0.96
N PRO A 268 13.48 -12.35 1.85
CA PRO A 268 12.03 -12.47 1.69
C PRO A 268 11.52 -11.83 0.38
N LEU A 269 12.26 -10.86 -0.18
CA LEU A 269 11.90 -10.19 -1.42
C LEU A 269 12.11 -11.05 -2.67
N LEU A 270 12.86 -12.16 -2.56
CA LEU A 270 13.04 -13.13 -3.65
C LEU A 270 11.93 -14.19 -3.68
N ASP A 271 11.26 -14.43 -2.54
CA ASP A 271 10.13 -15.35 -2.39
C ASP A 271 8.95 -14.63 -1.70
N LEU A 272 8.35 -13.69 -2.43
CA LEU A 272 7.18 -12.92 -1.98
C LEU A 272 6.02 -13.83 -1.54
N GLY A 273 5.88 -15.03 -2.13
CA GLY A 273 4.84 -15.98 -1.76
C GLY A 273 5.05 -16.56 -0.36
N ARG A 274 6.28 -17.02 -0.09
CA ARG A 274 6.68 -17.46 1.26
C ARG A 274 6.65 -16.32 2.26
N MET A 275 7.14 -15.13 1.89
CA MET A 275 7.07 -13.93 2.75
C MET A 275 5.62 -13.58 3.12
N MET A 276 4.69 -13.59 2.16
CA MET A 276 3.27 -13.33 2.43
C MET A 276 2.68 -14.42 3.34
N SER A 277 2.99 -15.70 3.12
CA SER A 277 2.49 -16.80 3.98
C SER A 277 3.06 -16.72 5.40
N GLU A 278 4.36 -16.49 5.55
CA GLU A 278 5.03 -16.35 6.84
C GLU A 278 4.60 -15.08 7.56
N ALA A 279 4.43 -13.96 6.87
CA ALA A 279 3.87 -12.74 7.44
C ALA A 279 2.43 -12.96 7.91
N GLN A 280 1.60 -13.67 7.14
CA GLN A 280 0.25 -14.02 7.55
C GLN A 280 0.25 -14.90 8.80
N LYS A 281 1.09 -15.93 8.88
CA LYS A 281 1.22 -16.80 10.07
C LYS A 281 1.76 -16.04 11.27
N THR A 282 2.81 -15.24 11.09
CA THR A 282 3.39 -14.39 12.16
C THR A 282 2.39 -13.35 12.64
N SER A 283 1.56 -12.83 11.73
CA SER A 283 0.49 -11.89 12.06
C SER A 283 -0.69 -12.50 12.79
N VAL A 284 -0.68 -13.80 13.14
CA VAL A 284 -1.68 -14.43 14.00
C VAL A 284 -1.08 -15.26 15.13
N LYS A 285 0.24 -15.52 15.15
CA LYS A 285 0.90 -16.24 16.26
C LYS A 285 0.94 -15.39 17.53
N SER A 286 0.52 -15.99 18.65
CA SER A 286 0.60 -15.39 19.99
C SER A 286 2.03 -15.35 20.49
N LYS A 287 2.35 -14.32 21.30
CA LYS A 287 3.62 -14.25 22.01
C LYS A 287 3.61 -15.20 23.20
N GLU A 288 4.76 -15.77 23.54
CA GLU A 288 4.91 -16.66 24.71
C GLU A 288 4.49 -15.98 26.02
N SER A 289 4.73 -14.67 26.14
CA SER A 289 4.32 -13.84 27.29
C SER A 289 2.80 -13.69 27.47
N ASP A 290 1.99 -14.07 26.48
CA ASP A 290 0.53 -13.98 26.58
C ASP A 290 -0.11 -15.22 27.22
N TYR A 291 0.64 -16.31 27.38
CA TYR A 291 0.16 -17.53 28.06
C TYR A 291 0.10 -17.37 29.59
N THR A 292 0.85 -16.42 30.16
CA THR A 292 0.76 -16.07 31.59
C THR A 292 -0.40 -15.10 31.81
N LEU A 293 -1.46 -15.62 32.45
CA LEU A 293 -2.63 -14.84 32.87
C LEU A 293 -2.35 -14.26 34.26
N ASN A 294 -2.47 -12.93 34.41
CA ASN A 294 -2.28 -12.24 35.71
C ASN A 294 -3.61 -11.69 36.25
N GLY A 295 -3.83 -11.85 37.56
CA GLY A 295 -4.77 -11.07 38.40
C GLY A 295 -6.22 -10.97 37.92
N LYS A 296 -6.69 -9.74 37.62
CA LYS A 296 -8.08 -9.37 37.24
C LYS A 296 -8.69 -10.20 36.09
N HIS A 297 -7.88 -10.87 35.29
CA HIS A 297 -8.35 -11.73 34.21
C HIS A 297 -8.78 -13.12 34.70
N GLN A 298 -8.21 -13.61 35.79
CA GLN A 298 -8.55 -14.90 36.38
C GLN A 298 -9.91 -14.85 37.09
N GLU A 299 -10.24 -13.71 37.73
CA GLU A 299 -11.54 -13.48 38.37
C GLU A 299 -12.71 -13.44 37.37
N ASN A 300 -12.57 -12.76 36.23
CA ASN A 300 -13.61 -12.71 35.18
C ASN A 300 -13.82 -14.04 34.44
N ILE A 301 -12.86 -14.96 34.54
CA ILE A 301 -12.93 -16.29 33.94
C ILE A 301 -13.74 -17.25 34.83
N GLY A 302 -13.64 -17.11 36.15
CA GLY A 302 -14.27 -18.01 37.13
C GLY A 302 -15.80 -18.01 37.13
N THR A 303 -16.45 -16.97 36.58
CA THR A 303 -17.93 -16.84 36.57
C THR A 303 -18.58 -17.27 35.25
N LYS A 304 -17.83 -17.87 34.32
CA LYS A 304 -18.33 -18.25 32.99
C LYS A 304 -18.18 -19.76 32.80
N GLU A 305 -19.18 -20.38 32.18
CA GLU A 305 -19.20 -21.82 31.89
C GLU A 305 -19.34 -22.07 30.37
N GLY A 306 -19.03 -23.30 29.95
CA GLY A 306 -19.22 -23.80 28.59
C GLY A 306 -18.54 -22.94 27.51
N TYR A 307 -19.31 -22.58 26.47
CA TYR A 307 -18.81 -21.81 25.33
C TYR A 307 -18.44 -20.35 25.66
N GLY A 308 -19.06 -19.78 26.71
CA GLY A 308 -18.71 -18.47 27.26
C GLY A 308 -17.31 -18.48 27.85
N TYR A 309 -17.01 -19.50 28.67
CA TYR A 309 -15.68 -19.72 29.22
C TYR A 309 -14.62 -19.82 28.13
N LEU A 310 -14.86 -20.67 27.11
CA LEU A 310 -13.92 -20.88 26.00
C LEU A 310 -13.56 -19.56 25.30
N ASN A 311 -14.55 -18.73 24.98
CA ASN A 311 -14.30 -17.47 24.27
C ASN A 311 -13.60 -16.44 25.15
N VAL A 312 -13.99 -16.31 26.42
CA VAL A 312 -13.31 -15.40 27.37
C VAL A 312 -11.86 -15.82 27.57
N LEU A 313 -11.60 -17.13 27.72
CA LEU A 313 -10.25 -17.68 27.82
C LEU A 313 -9.43 -17.38 26.56
N PHE A 314 -10.01 -17.58 25.38
CA PHE A 314 -9.36 -17.25 24.11
C PHE A 314 -8.94 -15.76 24.05
N PHE A 315 -9.89 -14.84 24.28
CA PHE A 315 -9.63 -13.40 24.19
C PHE A 315 -8.65 -12.91 25.27
N SER A 316 -8.63 -13.53 26.45
CA SER A 316 -7.69 -13.19 27.53
C SER A 316 -6.25 -13.61 27.21
N ARG A 317 -6.06 -14.83 26.66
CA ARG A 317 -4.76 -15.38 26.24
C ARG A 317 -4.18 -14.73 24.98
N HIS A 318 -4.97 -13.98 24.23
CA HIS A 318 -4.55 -13.34 22.98
C HIS A 318 -4.65 -11.81 23.05
N ARG A 319 -4.67 -11.23 24.27
CA ARG A 319 -4.98 -9.80 24.50
C ARG A 319 -4.01 -8.85 23.80
N SER A 320 -2.71 -9.15 23.79
CA SER A 320 -1.71 -8.27 23.17
C SER A 320 -1.93 -8.23 21.66
N PHE A 321 -2.23 -9.39 21.08
CA PHE A 321 -2.55 -9.57 19.69
C PHE A 321 -3.84 -8.84 19.28
N ILE A 322 -4.87 -8.90 20.11
CA ILE A 322 -6.18 -8.28 19.86
C ILE A 322 -6.12 -6.76 20.03
N ASN A 323 -5.53 -6.28 21.12
CA ASN A 323 -5.58 -4.87 21.49
C ASN A 323 -4.52 -4.03 20.77
N LYS A 324 -3.34 -4.58 20.44
CA LYS A 324 -2.29 -3.84 19.72
C LYS A 324 -2.77 -3.19 18.41
N PRO A 325 -3.45 -3.89 17.48
CA PRO A 325 -3.94 -3.25 16.25
C PRO A 325 -5.04 -2.21 16.51
N VAL A 326 -5.77 -2.31 17.62
CA VAL A 326 -6.76 -1.29 18.03
C VAL A 326 -6.03 -0.04 18.52
N TYR A 327 -5.09 -0.18 19.46
CA TYR A 327 -4.32 0.95 20.00
C TYR A 327 -3.46 1.63 18.93
N MET A 328 -2.84 0.89 18.01
CA MET A 328 -2.09 1.49 16.90
C MET A 328 -3.00 2.33 16.00
N ARG A 329 -4.21 1.85 15.66
CA ARG A 329 -5.16 2.64 14.86
C ARG A 329 -5.66 3.87 15.62
N MET A 330 -5.98 3.73 16.91
CA MET A 330 -6.35 4.86 17.75
C MET A 330 -5.24 5.90 17.83
N ALA A 331 -3.98 5.48 17.98
CA ALA A 331 -2.82 6.37 18.00
C ALA A 331 -2.63 7.10 16.65
N ILE A 332 -2.79 6.39 15.53
CA ILE A 332 -2.72 6.98 14.19
C ILE A 332 -3.84 8.01 14.00
N ILE A 333 -5.09 7.65 14.31
CA ILE A 333 -6.24 8.55 14.22
C ILE A 333 -6.04 9.76 15.13
N GLY A 334 -5.57 9.56 16.36
CA GLY A 334 -5.30 10.63 17.32
C GLY A 334 -4.19 11.58 16.83
N ALA A 335 -3.11 11.04 16.26
CA ALA A 335 -2.04 11.85 15.68
C ALA A 335 -2.53 12.66 14.47
N PHE A 336 -3.25 12.05 13.53
CA PHE A 336 -3.86 12.78 12.41
C PHE A 336 -4.90 13.80 12.88
N GLY A 337 -5.70 13.47 13.89
CA GLY A 337 -6.65 14.38 14.52
C GLY A 337 -5.96 15.61 15.12
N ALA A 338 -4.88 15.40 15.87
CA ALA A 338 -4.10 16.47 16.50
C ALA A 338 -3.42 17.37 15.45
N VAL A 339 -2.81 16.77 14.42
CA VAL A 339 -2.21 17.52 13.30
C VAL A 339 -3.27 18.28 12.54
N GLY A 340 -4.40 17.64 12.20
CA GLY A 340 -5.51 18.29 11.50
C GLY A 340 -6.09 19.45 12.29
N MET A 341 -6.27 19.28 13.61
CA MET A 341 -6.71 20.34 14.51
C MET A 341 -5.71 21.51 14.55
N ALA A 342 -4.41 21.23 14.68
CA ALA A 342 -3.38 22.28 14.68
C ALA A 342 -3.34 23.05 13.35
N VAL A 343 -3.42 22.34 12.22
CA VAL A 343 -3.48 22.94 10.88
C VAL A 343 -4.72 23.83 10.75
N VAL A 344 -5.89 23.34 11.15
CA VAL A 344 -7.13 24.13 11.11
C VAL A 344 -7.06 25.35 12.02
N MET A 345 -6.54 25.22 13.25
CA MET A 345 -6.35 26.37 14.15
C MET A 345 -5.43 27.43 13.52
N MET A 346 -4.34 27.02 12.87
CA MET A 346 -3.44 27.96 12.18
C MET A 346 -4.10 28.60 10.96
N LEU A 347 -4.88 27.85 10.19
CA LEU A 347 -5.56 28.37 9.00
C LEU A 347 -6.76 29.26 9.36
N SER A 348 -7.46 28.96 10.46
CA SER A 348 -8.62 29.75 10.94
C SER A 348 -8.28 31.19 11.32
N GLN A 349 -6.98 31.51 11.48
CA GLN A 349 -6.50 32.88 11.69
C GLN A 349 -6.40 33.69 10.39
N ARG A 350 -6.57 33.07 9.22
CA ARG A 350 -6.55 33.77 7.92
C ARG A 350 -7.95 34.26 7.57
N GLU A 351 -8.04 35.47 7.01
CA GLU A 351 -9.33 36.10 6.65
C GLU A 351 -10.11 35.31 5.58
N GLU A 352 -9.43 34.48 4.78
CA GLU A 352 -10.02 33.69 3.69
C GLU A 352 -10.39 32.25 4.10
N PHE A 353 -10.28 31.89 5.39
CA PHE A 353 -10.58 30.53 5.83
C PHE A 353 -12.08 30.22 5.77
N LEU A 354 -12.47 29.45 4.77
CA LEU A 354 -13.82 28.90 4.67
C LEU A 354 -13.94 27.64 5.53
N VAL A 355 -14.88 27.67 6.49
CA VAL A 355 -15.20 26.50 7.32
C VAL A 355 -15.63 25.35 6.40
N PRO A 356 -14.92 24.20 6.43
CA PRO A 356 -15.24 23.08 5.56
C PRO A 356 -16.62 22.49 5.91
N ASN A 357 -17.46 22.29 4.89
CA ASN A 357 -18.77 21.67 5.05
C ASN A 357 -18.61 20.19 5.46
N LEU A 358 -19.20 19.82 6.59
CA LEU A 358 -19.20 18.46 7.15
C LEU A 358 -19.79 17.42 6.19
N GLY A 359 -20.76 17.81 5.37
CA GLY A 359 -21.38 16.97 4.34
C GLY A 359 -20.39 16.37 3.34
N VAL A 360 -19.24 17.01 3.12
CA VAL A 360 -18.18 16.49 2.23
C VAL A 360 -17.54 15.21 2.80
N ILE A 361 -17.54 15.03 4.12
CA ILE A 361 -16.86 13.92 4.79
C ILE A 361 -17.72 12.64 4.76
N PHE A 362 -19.05 12.76 4.83
CA PHE A 362 -19.97 11.62 4.93
C PHE A 362 -19.73 10.52 3.89
N PRO A 363 -19.57 10.84 2.59
CA PRO A 363 -19.30 9.85 1.57
C PRO A 363 -18.03 9.01 1.80
N PHE A 364 -17.01 9.60 2.44
CA PHE A 364 -15.74 8.94 2.71
C PHE A 364 -15.76 8.09 3.99
N LEU A 365 -16.76 8.25 4.87
CA LEU A 365 -16.85 7.52 6.13
C LEU A 365 -16.93 6.01 5.93
N VAL A 366 -17.62 5.55 4.88
CA VAL A 366 -17.74 4.12 4.55
C VAL A 366 -16.36 3.54 4.23
N THR A 367 -15.59 4.23 3.38
CA THR A 367 -14.22 3.82 3.01
C THR A 367 -13.28 3.90 4.21
N ALA A 368 -13.36 4.96 5.01
CA ALA A 368 -12.55 5.10 6.23
C ALA A 368 -12.81 3.93 7.19
N MET A 369 -14.08 3.62 7.48
CA MET A 369 -14.45 2.55 8.40
C MET A 369 -14.14 1.16 7.85
N TYR A 370 -14.21 0.95 6.54
CA TYR A 370 -13.78 -0.29 5.90
C TYR A 370 -12.32 -0.62 6.25
N PHE A 371 -11.41 0.35 6.10
CA PHE A 371 -9.97 0.16 6.40
C PHE A 371 -9.65 0.14 7.91
N LEU A 372 -10.39 0.91 8.70
CA LEU A 372 -10.16 1.02 10.14
C LEU A 372 -10.68 -0.19 10.92
N SER A 373 -11.71 -0.87 10.43
CA SER A 373 -12.30 -2.03 11.11
C SER A 373 -11.27 -3.17 11.30
N VAL A 374 -11.40 -3.92 12.40
CA VAL A 374 -10.48 -5.03 12.73
C VAL A 374 -11.10 -6.40 12.47
N GLY A 375 -12.36 -6.44 11.99
CA GLY A 375 -13.16 -7.66 11.90
C GLY A 375 -12.46 -8.79 11.15
N GLU A 376 -11.95 -8.52 9.95
CA GLU A 376 -11.25 -9.55 9.16
C GLU A 376 -10.02 -10.11 9.88
N LYS A 377 -9.19 -9.25 10.46
CA LYS A 377 -7.98 -9.66 11.18
C LYS A 377 -8.33 -10.52 12.41
N MET A 378 -9.41 -10.17 13.10
CA MET A 378 -9.91 -10.95 14.24
C MET A 378 -10.45 -12.32 13.81
N CYS A 379 -11.26 -12.39 12.76
CA CYS A 379 -11.78 -13.65 12.23
C CYS A 379 -10.63 -14.60 11.81
N ARG A 380 -9.59 -14.06 11.16
CA ARG A 380 -8.40 -14.83 10.77
C ARG A 380 -7.66 -15.39 11.99
N ALA A 381 -7.51 -14.60 13.05
CA ALA A 381 -6.85 -15.01 14.27
C ALA A 381 -7.66 -16.03 15.10
N MET A 382 -8.98 -15.85 15.19
CA MET A 382 -9.88 -16.83 15.80
C MET A 382 -9.81 -18.16 15.05
N PHE A 383 -9.80 -18.11 13.72
CA PHE A 383 -9.64 -19.31 12.91
C PHE A 383 -8.34 -20.05 13.20
N TYR A 384 -7.21 -19.36 13.12
CA TYR A 384 -5.90 -20.00 13.25
C TYR A 384 -5.64 -20.58 14.65
N ASN A 385 -5.97 -19.82 15.71
CA ASN A 385 -5.58 -20.16 17.08
C ASN A 385 -6.64 -20.93 17.87
N CYS A 386 -7.89 -21.00 17.40
CA CYS A 386 -8.99 -21.64 18.12
C CYS A 386 -9.83 -22.54 17.22
N ASP A 387 -10.39 -21.99 16.14
CA ASP A 387 -11.44 -22.71 15.40
C ASP A 387 -10.89 -23.81 14.51
N LEU A 388 -9.65 -23.70 14.01
CA LEU A 388 -9.05 -24.70 13.12
C LEU A 388 -9.02 -26.11 13.73
N SER A 389 -8.74 -26.22 15.03
CA SER A 389 -8.72 -27.51 15.75
C SER A 389 -10.13 -27.96 16.15
N LEU A 390 -11.00 -27.02 16.54
CA LEU A 390 -12.32 -27.34 17.10
C LEU A 390 -13.43 -27.56 16.04
N LEU A 391 -13.30 -26.97 14.85
CA LEU A 391 -14.29 -27.07 13.76
C LEU A 391 -14.49 -28.49 13.21
N ARG A 392 -13.59 -29.42 13.54
CA ARG A 392 -13.73 -30.84 13.19
C ARG A 392 -14.85 -31.51 13.99
N TYR A 393 -15.12 -31.02 15.20
CA TYR A 393 -16.11 -31.62 16.10
C TYR A 393 -17.52 -31.08 15.83
N SER A 394 -18.52 -31.96 15.86
CA SER A 394 -19.92 -31.62 15.64
C SER A 394 -20.50 -30.76 16.76
N PHE A 395 -20.16 -31.02 18.02
CA PHE A 395 -20.63 -30.25 19.17
C PHE A 395 -20.26 -28.76 19.07
N TYR A 396 -19.06 -28.47 18.55
CA TYR A 396 -18.59 -27.10 18.36
C TYR A 396 -19.36 -26.38 17.24
N ARG A 397 -19.63 -27.09 16.15
CA ARG A 397 -20.41 -26.56 15.02
C ARG A 397 -21.88 -26.34 15.38
N ALA A 398 -22.47 -27.24 16.18
CA ALA A 398 -23.84 -27.11 16.66
C ALA A 398 -24.04 -25.79 17.44
N ALA A 399 -23.05 -25.38 18.24
CA ALA A 399 -23.06 -24.13 19.00
C ALA A 399 -22.57 -22.89 18.23
N SER A 400 -22.48 -22.96 16.90
CA SER A 400 -22.01 -21.84 16.06
C SER A 400 -22.76 -20.52 16.31
N PHE A 401 -24.06 -20.56 16.56
CA PHE A 401 -24.85 -19.37 16.84
C PHE A 401 -24.48 -18.70 18.18
N GLU A 402 -24.20 -19.49 19.22
CA GLU A 402 -23.78 -18.96 20.51
C GLU A 402 -22.41 -18.29 20.42
N HIS A 403 -21.47 -18.96 19.73
CA HIS A 403 -20.17 -18.39 19.44
C HIS A 403 -20.26 -17.10 18.63
N PHE A 404 -21.13 -17.06 17.62
CA PHE A 404 -21.37 -15.87 16.81
C PHE A 404 -21.80 -14.69 17.68
N ARG A 405 -22.77 -14.85 18.59
CA ARG A 405 -23.24 -13.77 19.47
C ARG A 405 -22.15 -13.24 20.39
N ILE A 406 -21.41 -14.13 21.05
CA ILE A 406 -20.34 -13.75 21.98
C ILE A 406 -19.24 -12.97 21.24
N ARG A 407 -18.83 -13.47 20.06
CA ARG A 407 -17.78 -12.85 19.25
C ARG A 407 -18.24 -11.56 18.59
N LEU A 408 -19.52 -11.47 18.20
CA LEU A 408 -20.11 -10.26 17.63
C LEU A 408 -20.00 -9.10 18.62
N ILE A 409 -20.42 -9.31 19.87
CA ILE A 409 -20.32 -8.29 20.93
C ILE A 409 -18.85 -7.87 21.11
N LYS A 410 -17.93 -8.84 21.17
CA LYS A 410 -16.52 -8.53 21.38
C LYS A 410 -15.91 -7.71 20.24
N ILE A 411 -16.16 -8.09 18.99
CA ILE A 411 -15.65 -7.38 17.81
C ILE A 411 -16.30 -6.01 17.68
N MET A 412 -17.62 -5.92 17.93
CA MET A 412 -18.33 -4.64 17.97
C MET A 412 -17.69 -3.69 18.98
N LEU A 413 -17.42 -4.14 20.22
CA LEU A 413 -16.78 -3.28 21.23
C LEU A 413 -15.39 -2.78 20.81
N LEU A 414 -14.60 -3.61 20.12
CA LEU A 414 -13.27 -3.20 19.63
C LEU A 414 -13.38 -2.18 18.50
N ASN A 415 -14.26 -2.42 17.53
CA ASN A 415 -14.48 -1.47 16.43
C ASN A 415 -15.13 -0.18 16.95
N LEU A 416 -16.01 -0.26 17.94
CA LEU A 416 -16.64 0.91 18.55
C LEU A 416 -15.62 1.85 19.18
N ARG A 417 -14.58 1.33 19.85
CA ARG A 417 -13.47 2.15 20.38
C ARG A 417 -12.73 2.92 19.28
N ILE A 418 -12.53 2.30 18.12
CA ILE A 418 -11.88 2.95 16.97
C ILE A 418 -12.81 4.03 16.40
N ALA A 419 -14.10 3.68 16.25
CA ALA A 419 -15.13 4.56 15.73
C ALA A 419 -15.33 5.79 16.62
N THR A 420 -15.37 5.63 17.94
CA THR A 420 -15.45 6.75 18.88
C THR A 420 -14.21 7.63 18.79
N THR A 421 -13.02 7.04 18.68
CA THR A 421 -11.76 7.82 18.51
C THR A 421 -11.78 8.64 17.23
N LEU A 422 -12.27 8.08 16.12
CA LEU A 422 -12.43 8.79 14.85
C LEU A 422 -13.44 9.93 14.98
N ALA A 423 -14.61 9.64 15.55
CA ALA A 423 -15.66 10.64 15.74
C ALA A 423 -15.17 11.79 16.63
N THR A 424 -14.44 11.51 17.72
CA THR A 424 -13.84 12.54 18.57
C THR A 424 -12.77 13.35 17.84
N ALA A 425 -11.93 12.71 17.02
CA ALA A 425 -10.89 13.42 16.26
C ALA A 425 -11.50 14.38 15.23
N LEU A 426 -12.52 13.94 14.49
CA LEU A 426 -13.26 14.79 13.55
C LEU A 426 -14.03 15.91 14.27
N THR A 427 -14.61 15.62 15.43
CA THR A 427 -15.27 16.63 16.27
C THR A 427 -14.26 17.71 16.71
N ALA A 428 -13.06 17.33 17.14
CA ALA A 428 -12.03 18.29 17.55
C ALA A 428 -11.56 19.18 16.39
N ILE A 429 -11.41 18.63 15.19
CA ILE A 429 -11.08 19.40 13.98
C ILE A 429 -12.19 20.41 13.66
N MET A 430 -13.45 19.99 13.77
CA MET A 430 -14.59 20.86 13.48
C MET A 430 -14.76 21.96 14.52
N LEU A 431 -14.60 21.63 15.79
CA LEU A 431 -14.60 22.61 16.87
C LEU A 431 -13.51 23.68 16.64
N ALA A 432 -12.33 23.27 16.16
CA ALA A 432 -11.26 24.20 15.80
C ALA A 432 -11.59 25.06 14.57
N ALA A 433 -12.42 24.57 13.64
CA ALA A 433 -12.78 25.29 12.42
C ALA A 433 -13.92 26.29 12.63
N SER A 434 -15.00 25.89 13.31
CA SER A 434 -16.24 26.67 13.42
C SER A 434 -16.53 27.20 14.82
N GLY A 435 -15.85 26.69 15.86
CA GLY A 435 -16.16 26.98 17.26
C GLY A 435 -17.46 26.34 17.76
N GLU A 436 -18.21 25.64 16.91
CA GLU A 436 -19.47 25.01 17.29
C GLU A 436 -19.26 23.66 17.98
N TRP A 437 -19.75 23.52 19.21
CA TRP A 437 -19.65 22.27 19.98
C TRP A 437 -20.71 21.23 19.62
N LEU A 438 -21.89 21.66 19.17
CA LEU A 438 -23.02 20.77 18.88
C LEU A 438 -23.80 21.24 17.66
N SER A 439 -23.73 20.47 16.58
CA SER A 439 -24.54 20.69 15.37
C SER A 439 -25.28 19.41 14.97
N LYS A 440 -26.38 19.56 14.22
CA LYS A 440 -27.16 18.42 13.68
C LYS A 440 -26.27 17.50 12.84
N GLU A 441 -25.40 18.08 12.02
CA GLU A 441 -24.48 17.34 11.16
C GLU A 441 -23.43 16.56 11.97
N LEU A 442 -22.93 17.14 13.06
CA LEU A 442 -22.02 16.46 13.98
C LEU A 442 -22.70 15.24 14.61
N LEU A 443 -23.94 15.38 15.08
CA LEU A 443 -24.71 14.26 15.64
C LEU A 443 -24.94 13.16 14.59
N MET A 444 -25.29 13.54 13.35
CA MET A 444 -25.44 12.59 12.24
C MET A 444 -24.12 11.87 11.91
N MET A 445 -23.00 12.58 11.95
CA MET A 445 -21.66 11.99 11.74
C MET A 445 -21.36 10.93 12.81
N TRP A 446 -21.63 11.24 14.09
CA TRP A 446 -21.47 10.28 15.18
C TRP A 446 -22.33 9.03 14.97
N VAL A 447 -23.62 9.20 14.70
CA VAL A 447 -24.53 8.07 14.43
C VAL A 447 -24.04 7.25 13.25
N CYS A 448 -23.65 7.90 12.15
CA CYS A 448 -23.15 7.23 10.94
C CYS A 448 -21.88 6.40 11.22
N ILE A 449 -20.87 6.99 11.88
CA ILE A 449 -19.61 6.32 12.20
C ILE A 449 -19.84 5.11 13.11
N LEU A 450 -20.69 5.24 14.13
CA LEU A 450 -21.03 4.14 15.03
C LEU A 450 -21.82 3.06 14.31
N SER A 451 -22.78 3.40 13.46
CA SER A 451 -23.51 2.42 12.64
C SER A 451 -22.59 1.68 11.68
N LEU A 452 -21.67 2.36 10.99
CA LEU A 452 -20.68 1.72 10.11
C LEU A 452 -19.76 0.77 10.88
N SER A 453 -19.36 1.14 12.11
CA SER A 453 -18.59 0.26 12.99
C SER A 453 -19.33 -1.04 13.27
N VAL A 454 -20.62 -0.95 13.58
CA VAL A 454 -21.48 -2.12 13.81
C VAL A 454 -21.66 -2.92 12.51
N PHE A 455 -21.91 -2.25 11.39
CA PHE A 455 -22.05 -2.86 10.07
C PHE A 455 -20.83 -3.71 9.71
N PHE A 456 -19.61 -3.15 9.78
CA PHE A 456 -18.39 -3.90 9.44
C PHE A 456 -18.09 -5.03 10.43
N SER A 457 -18.46 -4.85 11.71
CA SER A 457 -18.38 -5.92 12.71
C SER A 457 -19.27 -7.12 12.34
N ILE A 458 -20.51 -6.84 11.95
CA ILE A 458 -21.46 -7.86 11.47
C ILE A 458 -20.95 -8.48 10.18
N HIS A 459 -20.55 -7.65 9.21
CA HIS A 459 -20.12 -8.09 7.90
C HIS A 459 -19.01 -9.15 7.96
N HIS A 460 -17.89 -8.82 8.61
CA HIS A 460 -16.75 -9.72 8.66
C HIS A 460 -17.06 -11.01 9.41
N LEU A 461 -17.86 -10.94 10.48
CA LEU A 461 -18.22 -12.12 11.26
C LEU A 461 -19.26 -12.99 10.54
N PHE A 462 -20.26 -12.38 9.92
CA PHE A 462 -21.26 -13.08 9.11
C PHE A 462 -20.58 -13.84 7.97
N MET A 463 -19.69 -13.16 7.23
CA MET A 463 -18.93 -13.78 6.15
C MET A 463 -18.06 -14.93 6.67
N TYR A 464 -17.48 -14.79 7.85
CA TYR A 464 -16.69 -15.84 8.50
C TYR A 464 -17.51 -17.09 8.81
N TYR A 465 -18.71 -16.95 9.37
CA TYR A 465 -19.56 -18.08 9.76
C TYR A 465 -20.23 -18.77 8.57
N ILE A 466 -20.73 -18.00 7.60
CA ILE A 466 -21.48 -18.56 6.46
C ILE A 466 -20.56 -19.09 5.36
N PHE A 467 -19.45 -18.41 5.08
CA PHE A 467 -18.60 -18.76 3.95
C PHE A 467 -17.30 -19.46 4.33
N GLN A 468 -16.84 -19.34 5.59
CA GLN A 468 -15.57 -19.87 6.09
C GLN A 468 -14.45 -19.71 5.05
N PRO A 469 -13.86 -18.51 4.91
CA PRO A 469 -13.00 -18.19 3.77
C PRO A 469 -11.55 -18.68 3.92
N TYR A 470 -11.13 -19.10 5.11
CA TYR A 470 -9.73 -19.38 5.44
C TYR A 470 -9.37 -20.87 5.28
N ALA A 471 -8.28 -21.17 4.57
CA ALA A 471 -7.68 -22.50 4.54
C ALA A 471 -6.67 -22.70 5.68
N THR A 472 -6.16 -23.93 5.86
CA THR A 472 -5.06 -24.28 6.78
C THR A 472 -3.80 -23.41 6.59
N GLU A 473 -3.54 -22.96 5.36
CA GLU A 473 -2.45 -22.03 5.02
C GLU A 473 -2.82 -20.55 5.17
N LEU A 474 -4.02 -20.24 5.68
CA LEU A 474 -4.63 -18.90 5.77
C LEU A 474 -4.87 -18.18 4.43
N ASN A 475 -4.65 -18.88 3.32
CA ASN A 475 -5.04 -18.44 1.99
C ASN A 475 -6.57 -18.37 1.86
N LEU A 476 -7.08 -17.24 1.38
CA LEU A 476 -8.50 -17.05 1.05
C LEU A 476 -8.84 -17.91 -0.16
N LYS A 477 -9.65 -18.97 0.01
CA LYS A 477 -10.00 -19.89 -1.09
C LYS A 477 -11.41 -19.68 -1.65
N ASN A 478 -12.33 -19.06 -0.92
CA ASN A 478 -13.73 -19.00 -1.31
C ASN A 478 -14.02 -17.84 -2.30
N PRO A 479 -14.35 -18.11 -3.58
CA PRO A 479 -14.61 -17.06 -4.57
C PRO A 479 -15.79 -16.16 -4.21
N LEU A 480 -16.83 -16.70 -3.53
CA LEU A 480 -17.99 -15.91 -3.11
C LEU A 480 -17.64 -14.89 -2.03
N TYR A 481 -16.70 -15.23 -1.14
CA TYR A 481 -16.17 -14.26 -0.17
C TYR A 481 -15.51 -13.08 -0.87
N TYR A 482 -14.74 -13.35 -1.93
CA TYR A 482 -14.08 -12.32 -2.74
C TYR A 482 -15.09 -11.43 -3.47
N VAL A 483 -16.09 -12.02 -4.12
CA VAL A 483 -17.14 -11.26 -4.84
C VAL A 483 -17.89 -10.34 -3.88
N ILE A 484 -18.30 -10.84 -2.71
CA ILE A 484 -19.03 -10.04 -1.73
C ILE A 484 -18.14 -8.92 -1.16
N THR A 485 -16.86 -9.22 -0.88
CA THR A 485 -15.91 -8.20 -0.41
C THR A 485 -15.72 -7.11 -1.47
N MET A 486 -15.60 -7.49 -2.75
CA MET A 486 -15.50 -6.56 -3.87
C MET A 486 -16.77 -5.71 -4.02
N LEU A 487 -17.97 -6.28 -3.82
CA LEU A 487 -19.23 -5.54 -3.84
C LEU A 487 -19.29 -4.48 -2.73
N VAL A 488 -18.85 -4.82 -1.52
CA VAL A 488 -18.79 -3.85 -0.40
C VAL A 488 -17.76 -2.75 -0.69
N SER A 489 -16.59 -3.11 -1.24
CA SER A 489 -15.61 -2.12 -1.70
C SER A 489 -16.17 -1.22 -2.80
N PHE A 490 -16.90 -1.78 -3.77
CA PHE A 490 -17.53 -1.00 -4.84
C PHE A 490 -18.62 -0.07 -4.32
N ALA A 491 -19.46 -0.54 -3.38
CA ALA A 491 -20.45 0.29 -2.70
C ALA A 491 -19.81 1.47 -1.96
N SER A 492 -18.63 1.27 -1.35
CA SER A 492 -17.87 2.36 -0.75
C SER A 492 -17.39 3.40 -1.77
N GLY A 493 -17.08 2.98 -3.00
CA GLY A 493 -16.76 3.90 -4.10
C GLY A 493 -17.98 4.67 -4.61
N ILE A 494 -19.14 4.01 -4.74
CA ILE A 494 -20.40 4.66 -5.15
C ILE A 494 -20.77 5.77 -4.16
N SER A 495 -20.59 5.55 -2.86
CA SER A 495 -20.82 6.55 -1.82
C SER A 495 -20.15 7.89 -2.15
N ILE A 496 -18.87 7.85 -2.55
CA ILE A 496 -18.05 9.03 -2.88
C ILE A 496 -18.57 9.77 -4.13
N ILE A 497 -19.17 9.05 -5.08
CA ILE A 497 -19.71 9.63 -6.32
C ILE A 497 -21.08 10.26 -6.08
N VAL A 498 -21.98 9.56 -5.39
CA VAL A 498 -23.38 9.98 -5.21
C VAL A 498 -23.49 11.22 -4.32
N ARG A 499 -22.60 11.38 -3.34
CA ARG A 499 -22.56 12.54 -2.41
C ARG A 499 -23.94 12.90 -1.85
N ALA A 500 -24.65 11.89 -1.32
CA ALA A 500 -25.96 12.09 -0.74
C ALA A 500 -25.89 13.07 0.46
N PRO A 501 -26.96 13.86 0.70
CA PRO A 501 -27.11 14.66 1.91
C PRO A 501 -26.89 13.84 3.19
N ALA A 502 -26.32 14.47 4.22
CA ALA A 502 -25.88 13.81 5.46
C ALA A 502 -27.00 13.04 6.19
N ASP A 503 -28.22 13.59 6.18
CA ASP A 503 -29.41 13.02 6.80
C ASP A 503 -29.87 11.74 6.09
N ILE A 504 -30.04 11.80 4.77
CA ILE A 504 -30.40 10.66 3.93
C ILE A 504 -29.32 9.58 4.04
N PHE A 505 -28.05 9.97 3.96
CA PHE A 505 -26.93 9.05 4.03
C PHE A 505 -26.90 8.30 5.37
N THR A 506 -27.05 9.03 6.48
CA THR A 506 -27.07 8.44 7.82
C THR A 506 -28.26 7.49 7.98
N ALA A 507 -29.45 7.89 7.53
CA ALA A 507 -30.65 7.05 7.60
C ALA A 507 -30.48 5.75 6.80
N ILE A 508 -29.90 5.81 5.59
CA ILE A 508 -29.60 4.62 4.78
C ILE A 508 -28.63 3.70 5.53
N VAL A 509 -27.53 4.23 6.05
CA VAL A 509 -26.51 3.45 6.76
C VAL A 509 -27.09 2.76 8.01
N VAL A 510 -27.87 3.49 8.81
CA VAL A 510 -28.53 2.93 10.01
C VAL A 510 -29.48 1.80 9.61
N THR A 511 -30.34 2.05 8.62
CA THR A 511 -31.32 1.07 8.14
C THR A 511 -30.63 -0.19 7.61
N LEU A 512 -29.62 -0.03 6.75
CA LEU A 512 -28.83 -1.16 6.24
C LEU A 512 -28.15 -1.94 7.35
N THR A 513 -27.62 -1.26 8.37
CA THR A 513 -26.97 -1.91 9.52
C THR A 513 -27.96 -2.75 10.32
N LEU A 514 -29.15 -2.22 10.61
CA LEU A 514 -30.19 -2.95 11.35
C LEU A 514 -30.72 -4.14 10.55
N VAL A 515 -31.04 -3.93 9.28
CA VAL A 515 -31.49 -5.01 8.37
C VAL A 515 -30.43 -6.10 8.29
N TYR A 516 -29.15 -5.71 8.14
CA TYR A 516 -28.08 -6.69 8.02
C TYR A 516 -27.81 -7.45 9.33
N LEU A 517 -27.95 -6.79 10.49
CA LEU A 517 -27.89 -7.45 11.79
C LEU A 517 -28.96 -8.53 11.90
N LEU A 518 -30.23 -8.20 11.61
CA LEU A 518 -31.34 -9.14 11.67
C LEU A 518 -31.12 -10.33 10.74
N ILE A 519 -30.78 -10.06 9.48
CA ILE A 519 -30.50 -11.09 8.46
C ILE A 519 -29.35 -11.99 8.92
N SER A 520 -28.27 -11.42 9.45
CA SER A 520 -27.11 -12.17 9.92
C SER A 520 -27.46 -13.12 11.07
N LEU A 521 -28.24 -12.66 12.05
CA LEU A 521 -28.67 -13.48 13.19
C LEU A 521 -29.53 -14.66 12.74
N ILE A 522 -30.48 -14.42 11.83
CA ILE A 522 -31.38 -15.46 11.29
C ILE A 522 -30.58 -16.50 10.49
N LEU A 523 -29.75 -16.05 9.55
CA LEU A 523 -28.98 -16.91 8.66
C LEU A 523 -27.94 -17.73 9.42
N VAL A 524 -27.22 -17.13 10.37
CA VAL A 524 -26.22 -17.86 11.16
C VAL A 524 -26.90 -18.88 12.07
N ARG A 525 -28.07 -18.56 12.65
CA ARG A 525 -28.85 -19.54 13.43
C ARG A 525 -29.28 -20.73 12.58
N LYS A 526 -29.72 -20.50 11.35
CA LYS A 526 -30.23 -21.54 10.44
C LYS A 526 -29.13 -22.37 9.77
N TYR A 527 -28.05 -21.73 9.33
CA TYR A 527 -27.04 -22.34 8.46
C TYR A 527 -25.65 -22.47 9.10
N GLY A 528 -25.39 -21.79 10.21
CA GLY A 528 -24.06 -21.74 10.83
C GLY A 528 -23.49 -23.13 11.14
N SER A 529 -24.31 -24.04 11.68
CA SER A 529 -23.86 -25.40 12.04
C SER A 529 -23.41 -26.25 10.85
N ARG A 530 -23.93 -25.97 9.65
CA ARG A 530 -23.58 -26.68 8.41
C ARG A 530 -22.43 -26.02 7.67
N THR A 531 -22.38 -24.69 7.70
CA THR A 531 -21.47 -23.87 6.89
C THR A 531 -20.16 -23.56 7.57
N PHE A 532 -20.15 -23.42 8.90
CA PHE A 532 -18.97 -23.16 9.71
C PHE A 532 -18.17 -24.46 9.91
N ARG A 533 -17.41 -24.87 8.91
CA ARG A 533 -16.53 -26.05 8.93
C ARG A 533 -15.26 -25.79 8.13
N VAL A 534 -14.17 -26.50 8.44
CA VAL A 534 -12.94 -26.43 7.65
C VAL A 534 -13.20 -26.97 6.25
N LYS A 535 -12.75 -26.23 5.23
CA LYS A 535 -12.85 -26.60 3.81
C LYS A 535 -11.57 -27.17 3.24
#